data_AF-A0A932E089-F1
#
_entry.id   AF-A0A932E089-F1
#
_cell.length_a   1.000
_cell.length_b   1.000
_cell.length_c   1.000
_cell.angle_alpha   90.00
_cell.angle_beta   90.00
_cell.angle_gamma   90.00
#
_symmetry.space_group_name_H-M   'P 1'
#
loop_
_entity.id
_entity.type
_entity.pdbx_description
1 polymer ?
#
loop_
_entity_poly.entity_id
_entity_poly.type
_entity_poly.pdbx_seq_one_letter_code
_entity_poly.pdbx_strand_id
1 'polypeptide(L)'
;MDVLVRLARERLALVPHVLAGTVLVLLLAHALPLYQLSADDWSVVKYGPLFVEERKLGREIDALLRPGETFYVWGSEVGLYYVSGRRLPSGAYSVWPIVDGPSAARLTRRAVADLRREQPELFVVSNWTQIWIKGHHPVLDWLAAHYRPFAGQDGRSPFTVHVRRGGRLEREAGRADAR
;
A
#
# COMPACT_ATOMS: atom_id res chain seq x y z
N MET A 1 50.40 -15.93 -44.52
CA MET A 1 49.84 -16.49 -43.27
C MET A 1 49.59 -15.40 -42.24
N ASP A 2 50.51 -14.44 -42.05
CA ASP A 2 50.38 -13.34 -41.07
C ASP A 2 49.20 -12.39 -41.28
N VAL A 3 48.81 -12.10 -42.53
CA VAL A 3 47.69 -11.20 -42.84
C VAL A 3 46.35 -11.79 -42.37
N LEU A 4 46.15 -13.10 -42.54
CA LEU A 4 44.94 -13.80 -42.10
C LEU A 4 44.84 -13.89 -40.57
N VAL A 5 45.97 -14.12 -39.89
CA VAL A 5 46.04 -14.16 -38.42
C VAL A 5 45.77 -12.77 -37.81
N ARG A 6 46.28 -11.72 -38.45
CA ARG A 6 46.03 -10.33 -38.04
C ARG A 6 44.56 -9.94 -38.22
N LEU A 7 43.96 -10.24 -39.38
CA LEU A 7 42.53 -10.00 -39.63
C LEU A 7 41.62 -10.80 -38.68
N ALA A 8 41.98 -12.04 -38.35
CA ALA A 8 41.26 -12.84 -37.37
C ALA A 8 41.34 -12.22 -35.95
N ARG A 9 42.52 -11.78 -35.52
CA ARG A 9 42.72 -11.11 -34.23
C ARG A 9 41.97 -9.78 -34.13
N GLU A 10 41.98 -8.99 -35.19
CA GLU A 10 41.23 -7.73 -35.28
C GLU A 10 39.71 -7.97 -35.20
N ARG A 11 39.19 -9.01 -35.87
CA ARG A 11 37.77 -9.40 -35.76
C ARG A 11 37.41 -9.96 -34.38
N LEU A 12 38.29 -10.74 -33.75
CA LEU A 12 38.11 -11.24 -32.39
C LEU A 12 38.11 -10.10 -31.35
N ALA A 13 38.88 -9.02 -31.57
CA ALA A 13 38.89 -7.84 -30.70
C ALA A 13 37.58 -7.02 -30.78
N LEU A 14 36.82 -7.15 -31.87
CA LEU A 14 35.52 -6.50 -32.04
C LEU A 14 34.38 -7.26 -31.34
N VAL A 15 34.53 -8.57 -31.11
CA VAL A 15 33.52 -9.41 -30.45
C VAL A 15 33.02 -8.83 -29.12
N PRO A 16 33.86 -8.43 -28.14
CA PRO A 16 33.37 -7.86 -26.88
C PRO A 16 32.61 -6.54 -27.09
N HIS A 17 33.02 -5.72 -28.05
CA HIS A 17 32.33 -4.46 -28.37
C HIS A 17 30.97 -4.70 -29.01
N VAL A 18 30.87 -5.67 -29.93
CA VAL A 18 29.60 -6.09 -30.52
C VAL A 18 28.68 -6.65 -29.44
N LEU A 19 29.18 -7.54 -28.58
CA LEU A 19 28.40 -8.10 -27.47
C LEU A 19 27.91 -7.00 -26.51
N ALA A 20 28.79 -6.09 -26.09
CA ALA A 20 28.41 -4.97 -25.21
C ALA A 20 27.39 -4.05 -25.89
N GLY A 21 27.58 -3.73 -27.18
CA GLY A 21 26.64 -2.96 -27.97
C GLY A 21 25.28 -3.63 -28.07
N THR A 22 25.24 -4.94 -28.32
CA THR A 22 23.99 -5.73 -28.35
C THR A 22 23.29 -5.71 -27.00
N VAL A 23 24.01 -5.95 -25.90
CA VAL A 23 23.44 -5.88 -24.54
C VAL A 23 22.88 -4.50 -24.25
N LEU A 24 23.61 -3.43 -24.61
CA LEU A 24 23.15 -2.06 -24.42
C LEU A 24 21.86 -1.80 -25.22
N VAL A 25 21.80 -2.19 -26.50
CA VAL A 25 20.60 -2.03 -27.33
C VAL A 25 19.42 -2.80 -26.74
N LEU A 26 19.63 -4.03 -26.26
CA LEU A 26 18.57 -4.81 -25.62
C LEU A 26 18.08 -4.18 -24.32
N LEU A 27 19.00 -3.67 -23.48
CA LEU A 27 18.65 -2.96 -22.25
C LEU A 27 17.86 -1.69 -22.55
N LEU A 28 18.28 -0.90 -23.55
CA LEU A 28 17.59 0.31 -23.97
C LEU A 28 16.21 -0.02 -24.55
N ALA A 29 16.11 -1.02 -25.43
CA ALA A 29 14.85 -1.47 -26.00
C ALA A 29 13.86 -1.96 -24.93
N HIS A 30 14.36 -2.55 -23.83
CA HIS A 30 13.55 -2.96 -22.71
C HIS A 30 13.18 -1.81 -21.76
N ALA A 31 14.14 -0.92 -21.44
CA ALA A 31 13.97 0.10 -20.42
C ALA A 31 13.28 1.38 -20.93
N LEU A 32 13.57 1.84 -22.15
CA LEU A 32 12.98 3.10 -22.66
C LEU A 32 11.44 3.11 -22.67
N PRO A 33 10.75 2.03 -23.10
CA PRO A 33 9.28 2.00 -23.09
C PRO A 33 8.69 2.22 -21.70
N LEU A 34 9.40 1.79 -20.64
CA LEU A 34 8.95 1.95 -19.27
C LEU A 34 8.95 3.42 -18.80
N TYR A 35 9.83 4.26 -19.36
CA TYR A 35 9.87 5.71 -19.08
C TYR A 35 8.76 6.50 -19.80
N GLN A 36 8.04 5.87 -20.74
CA GLN A 36 6.89 6.49 -21.40
C GLN A 36 5.58 6.26 -20.63
N LEU A 37 5.60 5.38 -19.62
CA LEU A 37 4.43 5.10 -18.79
C LEU A 37 4.11 6.30 -17.89
N SER A 38 2.82 6.54 -17.68
CA SER A 38 2.38 7.47 -16.64
C SER A 38 2.79 6.94 -15.26
N ALA A 39 2.77 7.81 -14.24
CA ALA A 39 3.05 7.38 -12.87
C ALA A 39 2.08 6.27 -12.40
N ASP A 40 0.83 6.31 -12.87
CA ASP A 40 -0.20 5.33 -12.55
C ASP A 40 0.10 4.00 -13.24
N ASP A 41 0.38 4.00 -14.55
CA ASP A 41 0.68 2.78 -15.31
C ASP A 41 1.96 2.12 -14.80
N TRP A 42 3.00 2.91 -14.53
CA TRP A 42 4.24 2.42 -13.92
C TRP A 42 3.99 1.79 -12.55
N SER A 43 3.14 2.42 -11.73
CA SER A 43 2.73 1.88 -10.44
C SER A 43 1.99 0.55 -10.60
N VAL A 44 1.11 0.44 -11.59
CA VAL A 44 0.38 -0.81 -11.87
C VAL A 44 1.32 -1.93 -12.30
N VAL A 45 2.28 -1.63 -13.18
CA VAL A 45 3.29 -2.61 -13.61
C VAL A 45 4.11 -3.12 -12.41
N LYS A 46 4.47 -2.24 -11.47
CA LYS A 46 5.36 -2.59 -10.36
C LYS A 46 4.64 -3.20 -9.15
N TYR A 47 3.44 -2.73 -8.84
CA TYR A 47 2.76 -3.00 -7.57
C TYR A 47 1.31 -3.48 -7.75
N GLY A 48 0.86 -3.67 -8.99
CA GLY A 48 -0.55 -3.85 -9.28
C GLY A 48 -1.37 -2.59 -8.95
N PRO A 49 -2.70 -2.71 -8.80
CA PRO A 49 -3.58 -1.55 -8.62
C PRO A 49 -3.45 -0.87 -7.24
N LEU A 50 -2.58 -1.36 -6.33
CA LEU A 50 -2.51 -0.96 -4.93
C LEU A 50 -2.50 0.56 -4.73
N PHE A 51 -1.54 1.27 -5.31
CA PHE A 51 -1.38 2.72 -5.08
C PHE A 51 -2.39 3.57 -5.87
N VAL A 52 -2.98 3.04 -6.94
CA VAL A 52 -4.08 3.69 -7.66
C VAL A 52 -5.35 3.62 -6.79
N GLU A 53 -5.66 2.45 -6.27
CA GLU A 53 -6.78 2.25 -5.33
C GLU A 53 -6.54 2.98 -4.00
N GLU A 54 -5.29 3.09 -3.54
CA GLU A 54 -4.95 3.88 -2.33
C GLU A 54 -5.36 5.35 -2.51
N ARG A 55 -5.01 5.97 -3.65
CA ARG A 55 -5.41 7.37 -3.93
C ARG A 55 -6.93 7.51 -4.06
N LYS A 56 -7.58 6.55 -4.70
CA LYS A 56 -9.05 6.55 -4.85
C LYS A 56 -9.73 6.45 -3.49
N LEU A 57 -9.36 5.45 -2.68
CA LEU A 57 -9.90 5.25 -1.33
C LEU A 57 -9.60 6.45 -0.43
N GLY A 58 -8.42 7.07 -0.52
CA GLY A 58 -8.10 8.28 0.24
C GLY A 58 -9.08 9.43 -0.02
N ARG A 59 -9.48 9.64 -1.28
CA ARG A 59 -10.50 10.65 -1.63
C ARG A 59 -11.90 10.26 -1.14
N GLU A 60 -12.25 8.98 -1.23
CA GLU A 60 -13.54 8.47 -0.71
C GLU A 60 -13.63 8.65 0.81
N ILE A 61 -12.56 8.35 1.54
CA ILE A 61 -12.48 8.56 2.99
C ILE A 61 -12.67 10.04 3.34
N ASP A 62 -12.06 10.95 2.59
CA ASP A 62 -12.22 12.38 2.84
C ASP A 62 -13.67 12.83 2.66
N ALA A 63 -14.34 12.34 1.62
CA ALA A 63 -15.76 12.62 1.39
C ALA A 63 -16.67 12.01 2.47
N LEU A 64 -16.30 10.85 3.03
CA LEU A 64 -17.09 10.14 4.04
C LEU A 64 -16.98 10.75 5.43
N LEU A 65 -15.80 11.23 5.82
CA LEU A 65 -15.52 11.67 7.19
C LEU A 65 -15.89 13.14 7.43
N ARG A 66 -16.55 13.43 8.55
CA ARG A 66 -16.83 14.81 8.99
C ARG A 66 -15.57 15.51 9.50
N PRO A 67 -15.56 16.85 9.61
CA PRO A 67 -14.48 17.56 10.28
C PRO A 67 -14.21 17.01 11.69
N GLY A 68 -12.95 16.77 12.02
CA GLY A 68 -12.53 16.19 13.30
C GLY A 68 -12.55 14.65 13.37
N GLU A 69 -13.29 13.97 12.48
CA GLU A 69 -13.22 12.52 12.35
C GLU A 69 -11.95 12.08 11.61
N THR A 70 -11.47 10.88 11.94
CA THR A 70 -10.30 10.27 11.30
C THR A 70 -10.46 8.75 11.18
N PHE A 71 -9.45 8.08 10.62
CA PHE A 71 -9.38 6.66 10.39
C PHE A 71 -8.02 6.07 10.82
N TYR A 72 -7.99 4.77 11.12
CA TYR A 72 -6.76 4.03 11.33
C TYR A 72 -6.44 3.11 10.15
N VAL A 73 -5.17 2.97 9.78
CA VAL A 73 -4.72 2.00 8.77
C VAL A 73 -3.88 0.92 9.44
N TRP A 74 -4.35 -0.32 9.33
CA TRP A 74 -3.55 -1.51 9.55
C TRP A 74 -2.87 -1.91 8.23
N GLY A 75 -1.65 -1.41 8.05
CA GLY A 75 -0.89 -1.54 6.82
C GLY A 75 0.33 -0.61 6.80
N SER A 76 0.89 -0.39 5.62
CA SER A 76 1.94 0.61 5.37
C SER A 76 1.56 1.67 4.34
N GLU A 77 0.29 1.70 3.98
CA GLU A 77 -0.35 2.57 3.00
C GLU A 77 -0.66 3.93 3.63
N VAL A 78 0.41 4.62 4.03
CA VAL A 78 0.38 5.96 4.61
C VAL A 78 -0.13 7.02 3.64
N GLY A 79 -0.13 6.72 2.33
CA GLY A 79 -0.64 7.59 1.29
C GLY A 79 -2.14 7.88 1.46
N LEU A 80 -2.90 6.98 2.11
CA LEU A 80 -4.29 7.24 2.49
C LEU A 80 -4.42 8.51 3.34
N TYR A 81 -3.54 8.73 4.32
CA TYR A 81 -3.57 9.92 5.16
C TYR A 81 -3.18 11.18 4.41
N TYR A 82 -2.18 11.07 3.54
CA TYR A 82 -1.73 12.17 2.71
C TYR A 82 -2.83 12.67 1.76
N VAL A 83 -3.49 11.74 1.06
CA VAL A 83 -4.52 12.08 0.08
C VAL A 83 -5.80 12.56 0.73
N SER A 84 -6.20 11.96 1.86
CA SER A 84 -7.42 12.35 2.58
C SER A 84 -7.26 13.60 3.46
N GLY A 85 -6.03 14.05 3.72
CA GLY A 85 -5.73 15.16 4.63
C GLY A 85 -6.09 14.88 6.11
N ARG A 86 -6.36 13.63 6.50
CA ARG A 86 -6.78 13.29 7.87
C ARG A 86 -5.60 13.07 8.80
N ARG A 87 -5.77 13.45 10.07
CA ARG A 87 -4.75 13.27 11.11
C ARG A 87 -4.53 11.79 11.43
N LEU A 88 -3.30 11.41 11.70
CA LEU A 88 -2.95 10.09 12.22
C LEU A 88 -3.52 9.92 13.65
N PRO A 89 -4.37 8.91 13.94
CA PRO A 89 -4.90 8.70 15.29
C PRO A 89 -3.90 8.02 16.24
N SER A 90 -2.77 7.56 15.73
CA SER A 90 -1.75 6.84 16.50
C SER A 90 -0.36 7.19 15.97
N GLY A 91 0.64 7.19 16.86
CA GLY A 91 2.05 7.31 16.45
C GLY A 91 2.55 6.11 15.63
N ALA A 92 1.85 4.97 15.68
CA ALA A 92 2.11 3.80 14.85
C ALA A 92 1.35 3.90 13.52
N TYR A 93 1.87 4.73 12.61
CA TYR A 93 1.27 5.01 11.30
C TYR A 93 1.56 3.92 10.24
N SER A 94 2.54 3.06 10.50
CA SER A 94 2.85 1.86 9.71
C SER A 94 2.82 0.65 10.63
N VAL A 95 2.44 -0.49 10.07
CA VAL A 95 2.29 -1.75 10.79
C VAL A 95 3.63 -2.42 11.11
N TRP A 96 4.67 -2.20 10.31
CA TRP A 96 5.96 -2.92 10.47
C TRP A 96 6.61 -2.75 11.85
N PRO A 97 6.68 -1.55 12.44
CA PRO A 97 7.29 -1.36 13.75
C PRO A 97 6.48 -1.95 14.93
N ILE A 98 5.21 -2.30 14.71
CA ILE A 98 4.34 -2.87 15.75
C ILE A 98 4.20 -4.40 15.64
N VAL A 99 4.49 -4.98 14.48
CA VAL A 99 4.45 -6.44 14.29
C VAL A 99 5.78 -7.13 14.54
N ASP A 100 6.91 -6.44 14.37
CA ASP A 100 8.24 -7.05 14.52
C ASP A 100 9.28 -6.09 15.14
N GLY A 101 10.33 -6.67 15.70
CA GLY A 101 11.46 -5.98 16.31
C GLY A 101 11.35 -5.80 17.83
N PRO A 102 12.43 -5.32 18.47
CA PRO A 102 12.55 -5.27 19.93
C PRO A 102 11.56 -4.32 20.61
N SER A 103 10.99 -3.36 19.85
CA SER A 103 10.01 -2.40 20.35
C SER A 103 8.56 -2.77 20.03
N ALA A 104 8.30 -3.85 19.28
CA ALA A 104 6.97 -4.21 18.78
C ALA A 104 5.93 -4.23 19.89
N ALA A 105 6.16 -5.00 20.95
CA ALA A 105 5.22 -5.11 22.07
C ALA A 105 4.91 -3.76 22.75
N ARG A 106 5.92 -2.88 22.89
CA ARG A 106 5.74 -1.55 23.47
C ARG A 106 4.92 -0.65 22.53
N LEU A 107 5.24 -0.65 21.25
CA LEU A 107 4.56 0.18 20.25
C LEU A 107 3.13 -0.33 19.99
N THR A 108 2.88 -1.63 20.04
CA THR A 108 1.53 -2.23 19.98
C THR A 108 0.67 -1.78 21.15
N ARG A 109 1.17 -1.82 22.38
CA ARG A 109 0.43 -1.30 23.55
C ARG A 109 0.09 0.17 23.39
N ARG A 110 1.04 0.98 22.89
CA ARG A 110 0.81 2.39 22.62
C ARG A 110 -0.24 2.60 21.53
N ALA A 111 -0.15 1.85 20.43
CA ALA A 111 -1.11 1.91 19.33
C ALA A 111 -2.54 1.59 19.80
N VAL A 112 -2.71 0.53 20.60
CA VAL A 112 -4.03 0.17 21.16
C VAL A 112 -4.54 1.25 22.13
N ALA A 113 -3.66 1.83 22.96
CA ALA A 113 -4.04 2.93 23.85
C ALA A 113 -4.46 4.19 23.08
N ASP A 114 -3.75 4.51 22.00
CA ASP A 114 -4.09 5.63 21.11
C ASP A 114 -5.44 5.38 20.40
N LEU A 115 -5.67 4.16 19.89
CA LEU A 115 -6.94 3.77 19.27
C LEU A 115 -8.13 3.84 20.25
N ARG A 116 -7.90 3.49 21.52
CA ARG A 116 -8.91 3.63 22.59
C ARG A 116 -9.26 5.09 22.88
N ARG A 117 -8.27 5.98 22.80
CA ARG A 117 -8.47 7.41 23.09
C ARG A 117 -9.13 8.12 21.91
N GLU A 118 -8.58 7.97 20.71
CA GLU A 118 -9.04 8.70 19.52
C GLU A 118 -10.32 8.11 18.91
N GLN A 119 -10.54 6.80 19.08
CA GLN A 119 -11.69 6.06 18.53
C GLN A 119 -12.04 6.47 17.09
N PRO A 120 -11.16 6.21 16.12
CA PRO A 120 -11.38 6.61 14.74
C PRO A 120 -12.71 6.09 14.19
N GLU A 121 -13.33 6.83 13.28
CA GLU A 121 -14.63 6.46 12.72
C GLU A 121 -14.51 5.30 11.72
N LEU A 122 -13.36 5.19 11.07
CA LEU A 122 -13.02 4.12 10.14
C LEU A 122 -11.74 3.39 10.54
N PHE A 123 -11.68 2.11 10.17
CA PHE A 123 -10.49 1.29 10.28
C PHE A 123 -10.28 0.56 8.96
N VAL A 124 -9.15 0.81 8.31
CA VAL A 124 -8.78 0.26 7.01
C VAL A 124 -7.75 -0.84 7.23
N VAL A 125 -8.00 -2.02 6.69
CA VAL A 125 -7.03 -3.12 6.62
C VAL A 125 -6.48 -3.16 5.21
N SER A 126 -5.16 -3.03 5.05
CA SER A 126 -4.52 -3.34 3.77
C SER A 126 -4.39 -4.85 3.64
N ASN A 127 -5.16 -5.44 2.74
CA ASN A 127 -5.13 -6.87 2.45
C ASN A 127 -3.77 -7.26 1.86
N TRP A 128 -3.17 -6.36 1.08
CA TRP A 128 -1.83 -6.54 0.53
C TRP A 128 -0.75 -6.61 1.61
N THR A 129 -0.83 -5.78 2.65
CA THR A 129 0.13 -5.84 3.75
C THR A 129 -0.19 -6.99 4.72
N GLN A 130 -1.47 -7.27 4.95
CA GLN A 130 -1.93 -8.31 5.87
C GLN A 130 -1.41 -9.71 5.52
N ILE A 131 -1.25 -10.06 4.23
CA ILE A 131 -0.73 -11.38 3.83
C ILE A 131 0.67 -11.68 4.36
N TRP A 132 1.45 -10.65 4.73
CA TRP A 132 2.81 -10.79 5.25
C TRP A 132 2.85 -10.87 6.78
N ILE A 133 1.75 -10.54 7.46
CA ILE A 133 1.68 -10.53 8.91
C ILE A 133 1.10 -11.86 9.39
N LYS A 134 1.87 -12.58 10.19
CA LYS A 134 1.51 -13.92 10.67
C LYS A 134 0.93 -13.86 12.09
N GLY A 135 -0.10 -14.67 12.32
CA GLY A 135 -0.65 -14.90 13.64
C GLY A 135 -1.58 -13.80 14.15
N HIS A 136 -1.93 -13.91 15.42
CA HIS A 136 -2.83 -13.00 16.10
C HIS A 136 -2.12 -11.68 16.46
N HIS A 137 -2.85 -10.57 16.44
CA HIS A 137 -2.29 -9.27 16.83
C HIS A 137 -3.30 -8.44 17.64
N PRO A 138 -2.90 -7.82 18.78
CA PRO A 138 -3.82 -7.06 19.64
C PRO A 138 -4.59 -5.93 18.97
N VAL A 139 -4.04 -5.34 17.90
CA VAL A 139 -4.73 -4.31 17.10
C VAL A 139 -5.88 -4.91 16.28
N LEU A 140 -5.73 -6.15 15.79
CA LEU A 140 -6.78 -6.87 15.08
C LEU A 140 -7.87 -7.37 16.06
N ASP A 141 -7.49 -7.78 17.27
CA ASP A 141 -8.45 -8.09 18.34
C ASP A 141 -9.28 -6.83 18.70
N TRP A 142 -8.61 -5.69 18.79
CA TRP A 142 -9.27 -4.40 19.01
C TRP A 142 -10.24 -4.04 17.86
N LEU A 143 -9.81 -4.20 16.61
CA LEU A 143 -10.66 -4.03 15.43
C LEU A 143 -11.92 -4.90 15.52
N ALA A 144 -11.75 -6.21 15.76
CA ALA A 144 -12.85 -7.17 15.80
C ALA A 144 -13.88 -6.86 16.90
N ALA A 145 -13.44 -6.30 18.02
CA ALA A 145 -14.30 -5.91 19.14
C ALA A 145 -15.07 -4.59 18.89
N HIS A 146 -14.53 -3.65 18.11
CA HIS A 146 -15.06 -2.27 18.05
C HIS A 146 -15.57 -1.85 16.68
N TYR A 147 -15.34 -2.63 15.64
CA TYR A 147 -15.71 -2.28 14.27
C TYR A 147 -16.51 -3.38 13.58
N ARG A 148 -17.12 -3.02 12.45
CA ARG A 148 -17.79 -3.95 11.53
C ARG A 148 -17.40 -3.64 10.09
N PRO A 149 -17.41 -4.64 9.19
CA PRO A 149 -17.18 -4.40 7.77
C PRO A 149 -18.12 -3.31 7.23
N PHE A 150 -17.59 -2.39 6.44
CA PHE A 150 -18.40 -1.41 5.73
C PHE A 150 -19.23 -2.09 4.63
N ALA A 151 -20.50 -1.72 4.51
CA ALA A 151 -21.41 -2.32 3.53
C ALA A 151 -21.05 -1.88 2.11
N GLY A 152 -21.31 -2.75 1.12
CA GLY A 152 -21.15 -2.42 -0.30
C GLY A 152 -19.71 -2.28 -0.80
N GLN A 153 -18.71 -2.70 -0.01
CA GLN A 153 -17.30 -2.66 -0.43
C GLN A 153 -16.99 -3.72 -1.50
N ASP A 154 -16.12 -3.37 -2.45
CA ASP A 154 -15.64 -4.28 -3.48
C ASP A 154 -14.71 -5.33 -2.85
N GLY A 155 -15.11 -6.61 -2.91
CA GLY A 155 -14.30 -7.72 -2.41
C GLY A 155 -12.98 -7.95 -3.14
N ARG A 156 -12.76 -7.30 -4.29
CA ARG A 156 -11.48 -7.31 -5.03
C ARG A 156 -10.54 -6.16 -4.65
N SER A 157 -11.01 -5.23 -3.82
CA SER A 157 -10.19 -4.11 -3.35
C SER A 157 -8.98 -4.62 -2.55
N PRO A 158 -7.79 -4.00 -2.74
CA PRO A 158 -6.63 -4.29 -1.87
C PRO A 158 -6.84 -3.80 -0.43
N PHE A 159 -7.96 -3.13 -0.14
CA PHE A 159 -8.32 -2.62 1.17
C PHE A 159 -9.68 -3.13 1.63
N THR A 160 -9.76 -3.51 2.90
CA THR A 160 -11.05 -3.76 3.57
C THR A 160 -11.32 -2.66 4.58
N VAL A 161 -12.47 -2.01 4.41
CA VAL A 161 -12.89 -0.87 5.23
C VAL A 161 -13.86 -1.36 6.30
N HIS A 162 -13.65 -0.88 7.52
CA HIS A 162 -14.51 -1.14 8.65
C HIS A 162 -14.98 0.17 9.27
N VAL A 163 -16.23 0.20 9.71
CA VAL A 163 -16.84 1.33 10.44
C VAL A 163 -16.90 1.04 11.93
N ARG A 164 -16.73 2.09 12.73
CA ARG A 164 -16.82 2.01 14.18
C ARG A 164 -18.24 1.63 14.60
N ARG A 165 -18.37 0.65 15.51
CA ARG A 165 -19.65 0.27 16.13
C ARG A 165 -20.17 1.42 16.99
N GLY A 166 -21.46 1.71 16.87
CA GLY A 166 -22.07 2.91 17.45
C GLY A 166 -21.49 4.20 16.88
N GLY A 167 -20.73 4.14 15.78
CA GLY A 167 -20.25 5.28 15.04
C GLY A 167 -21.38 5.95 14.27
N ARG A 168 -21.08 7.11 13.69
CA ARG A 168 -22.00 7.81 12.80
C ARG A 168 -22.24 7.02 11.52
N LEU A 169 -21.18 6.56 10.85
CA LEU A 169 -21.26 5.87 9.57
C LEU A 169 -22.05 4.56 9.69
N GLU A 170 -21.90 3.82 10.80
CA GLU A 170 -22.72 2.63 11.06
C GLU A 170 -24.21 3.00 11.20
N ARG A 171 -24.53 4.06 11.95
CA ARG A 171 -25.93 4.52 12.11
C ARG A 171 -26.55 5.03 10.81
N GLU A 172 -25.76 5.68 9.96
CA GLU A 172 -26.24 6.18 8.67
C GLU A 172 -26.48 5.04 7.69
N ALA A 173 -25.58 4.05 7.64
CA ALA A 173 -25.78 2.83 6.84
C ALA A 173 -27.03 2.04 7.28
N GLY A 174 -27.20 1.80 8.59
CA GLY A 174 -28.38 1.09 9.10
C GLY A 174 -29.71 1.80 8.87
N ARG A 175 -29.71 3.13 8.61
CA ARG A 175 -30.91 3.87 8.20
C ARG A 175 -31.19 3.77 6.71
N ALA A 176 -30.17 3.58 5.88
CA ALA A 176 -30.32 3.39 4.45
C ALA A 176 -30.91 2.00 4.14
N ASP A 177 -30.51 0.97 4.89
CA ASP A 177 -31.01 -0.40 4.72
C ASP A 177 -32.45 -0.61 5.25
N ALA A 178 -32.97 0.33 6.05
CA ALA A 178 -34.31 0.28 6.63
C ALA A 178 -35.37 1.05 5.79
N ARG A 179 -35.00 1.58 4.63
CA ARG A 179 -35.87 2.28 3.68
C ARG A 179 -36.07 1.45 2.43
#